data_AF-V3ZMS3-F1
#
_entry.id   AF-V3ZMS3-F1
#
_cell.length_a   1.000
_cell.length_b   1.000
_cell.length_c   1.000
_cell.angle_alpha   90.00
_cell.angle_beta   90.00
_cell.angle_gamma   90.00
#
_symmetry.space_group_name_H-M   'P 1'
#
loop_
_entity.id
_entity.type
_entity.pdbx_description
1 polymer ?
#
loop_
_entity_poly.entity_id
_entity_poly.type
_entity_poly.pdbx_seq_one_letter_code
_entity_poly.pdbx_strand_id
1 'polypeptide(L)'
;MAAGNINPLECSICLENFQNPRLISCHHSFCFKCLDDFIRNTSKNNKFNCPVCRKEVKVPPGGVGEFSANFYINSQNESYAKKSRSRKTKLAAEDLPGNSKEVQKDFCEKHPKKEVEFFCVYCKVVACSKCSVSTH
;
A
#
# COMPACT_ATOMS: atom_id res chain seq x y z
N MET A 1 3.21 28.48 -2.41
CA MET A 1 1.98 27.74 -2.75
C MET A 1 2.26 26.28 -2.44
N ALA A 2 1.63 25.73 -1.41
CA ALA A 2 1.91 24.37 -0.96
C ALA A 2 1.50 23.38 -2.06
N ALA A 3 2.47 22.65 -2.61
CA ALA A 3 2.18 21.43 -3.34
C ALA A 3 1.60 20.45 -2.30
N GLY A 4 0.27 20.42 -2.18
CA GLY A 4 -0.41 19.38 -1.43
C GLY A 4 0.06 18.05 -2.02
N ASN A 5 0.77 17.26 -1.21
CA ASN A 5 1.13 15.89 -1.57
C ASN A 5 -0.18 15.10 -1.68
N ILE A 6 -0.83 15.14 -2.83
CA ILE A 6 -1.95 14.27 -3.15
C ILE A 6 -1.29 12.93 -3.48
N ASN A 7 -1.26 12.01 -2.53
CA ASN A 7 -0.75 10.68 -2.84
C ASN A 7 -1.69 10.05 -3.88
N PRO A 8 -1.19 9.67 -5.06
CA PRO A 8 -2.03 9.16 -6.15
C PRO A 8 -2.64 7.77 -5.86
N LEU A 9 -2.42 7.24 -4.65
CA LEU A 9 -2.81 5.91 -4.19
C LEU A 9 -3.75 5.94 -2.98
N GLU A 10 -4.24 7.12 -2.62
CA GLU A 10 -5.20 7.29 -1.53
C GLU A 10 -6.62 7.46 -2.05
N CYS A 11 -7.57 6.82 -1.37
CA CYS A 11 -8.98 6.95 -1.63
C CYS A 11 -9.49 8.30 -1.11
N SER A 12 -10.16 9.09 -1.94
CA SER A 12 -10.70 10.40 -1.52
C SER A 12 -11.86 10.32 -0.53
N ILE A 13 -12.35 9.12 -0.20
CA ILE A 13 -13.44 8.90 0.78
C ILE A 13 -12.85 8.57 2.15
N CYS A 14 -12.00 7.54 2.26
CA CYS A 14 -11.41 7.14 3.55
C CYS A 14 -10.04 7.76 3.83
N LEU A 15 -9.43 8.44 2.85
CA LEU A 15 -8.09 9.03 2.92
C LEU A 15 -6.99 8.01 3.25
N GLU A 16 -7.25 6.73 3.00
CA GLU A 16 -6.30 5.64 3.16
C GLU A 16 -5.93 5.04 1.80
N ASN A 17 -4.92 4.17 1.80
CA ASN A 17 -4.52 3.40 0.62
C ASN A 17 -5.69 2.61 0.02
N PHE A 18 -5.84 2.65 -1.31
CA PHE A 18 -6.90 1.94 -2.00
C PHE A 18 -6.97 0.44 -1.66
N GLN A 19 -8.12 0.01 -1.14
CA GLN A 19 -8.46 -1.39 -0.90
C GLN A 19 -9.46 -1.85 -1.96
N ASN A 20 -9.05 -2.76 -2.83
CA ASN A 20 -9.86 -3.27 -3.93
C ASN A 20 -10.52 -2.13 -4.75
N PRO A 21 -9.72 -1.24 -5.37
CA PRO A 21 -10.23 -0.04 -6.03
C PRO A 21 -11.16 -0.40 -7.18
N ARG A 22 -12.31 0.29 -7.23
CA ARG A 22 -13.32 0.20 -8.30
C ARG A 22 -13.28 1.47 -9.13
N LEU A 23 -13.11 1.30 -10.44
CA LEU A 23 -13.09 2.36 -11.43
C LEU A 23 -14.50 2.62 -11.93
N ILE A 24 -14.98 3.84 -11.72
CA ILE A 24 -16.31 4.28 -12.18
C ILE A 24 -16.22 4.95 -13.55
N SER A 25 -17.36 5.17 -14.22
CA SER A 25 -17.41 5.69 -15.60
C SER A 25 -16.73 7.05 -15.81
N CYS A 26 -16.53 7.83 -14.73
CA CYS A 26 -15.78 9.09 -14.78
C CYS A 26 -14.27 8.93 -14.56
N HIS A 27 -13.74 7.71 -14.60
CA HIS A 27 -12.33 7.35 -14.43
C HIS A 27 -11.72 7.65 -13.05
N HIS A 28 -12.55 7.89 -12.03
CA HIS A 28 -12.08 7.96 -10.65
C HIS A 28 -12.15 6.58 -10.00
N SER A 29 -11.20 6.30 -9.10
CA SER A 29 -11.16 5.04 -8.36
C SER A 29 -11.48 5.29 -6.89
N PHE A 30 -12.20 4.35 -6.28
CA PHE A 30 -12.56 4.37 -4.85
C PHE A 30 -12.44 2.96 -4.27
N CYS A 31 -12.19 2.81 -2.97
CA CYS A 31 -12.24 1.50 -2.33
C CYS A 31 -13.62 0.87 -2.52
N PHE A 32 -13.68 -0.45 -2.71
CA PHE A 32 -14.95 -1.16 -2.90
C PHE A 32 -15.97 -0.82 -1.79
N LYS A 33 -15.58 -0.95 -0.52
CA LYS A 33 -16.44 -0.64 0.63
C LYS A 33 -16.86 0.83 0.66
N CYS A 34 -15.92 1.75 0.45
CA CYS A 34 -16.22 3.18 0.45
C CYS A 34 -17.22 3.56 -0.64
N LEU A 35 -17.08 2.99 -1.83
CA LEU A 35 -17.99 3.24 -2.95
C LEU A 35 -19.37 2.63 -2.68
N ASP A 36 -19.40 1.44 -2.09
CA ASP A 36 -20.64 0.74 -1.72
C ASP A 36 -21.43 1.51 -0.65
N ASP A 37 -20.80 1.92 0.44
CA ASP A 37 -21.42 2.78 1.46
C ASP A 37 -21.89 4.13 0.86
N PHE A 38 -21.05 4.76 0.04
CA PHE A 38 -21.40 6.04 -0.58
C PHE A 38 -22.63 5.94 -1.48
N ILE A 39 -22.71 4.89 -2.30
CA ILE A 39 -23.86 4.62 -3.16
C ILE A 39 -25.10 4.31 -2.31
N ARG A 40 -24.99 3.49 -1.26
CA ARG A 40 -26.14 3.20 -0.38
C ARG A 40 -26.71 4.46 0.27
N ASN A 41 -25.86 5.42 0.64
CA ASN A 41 -26.28 6.66 1.31
C ASN A 41 -26.75 7.76 0.34
N THR A 42 -26.23 7.79 -0.89
CA THR A 42 -26.39 8.94 -1.81
C THR A 42 -27.17 8.60 -3.08
N SER A 43 -27.30 7.32 -3.43
CA SER A 43 -27.93 6.89 -4.69
C SER A 43 -29.41 7.24 -4.72
N LYS A 44 -29.84 7.85 -5.82
CA LYS A 44 -31.25 8.07 -6.16
C LYS A 44 -31.47 7.54 -7.57
N ASN A 45 -32.49 6.71 -7.76
CA ASN A 45 -32.83 6.12 -9.07
C ASN A 45 -31.65 5.40 -9.75
N ASN A 46 -30.85 4.63 -8.99
CA ASN A 46 -29.66 3.92 -9.47
C ASN A 46 -28.58 4.84 -10.07
N LYS A 47 -28.47 6.06 -9.55
CA LYS A 47 -27.47 7.05 -9.98
C LYS A 47 -26.89 7.76 -8.77
N PHE A 48 -25.62 8.13 -8.86
CA PHE A 48 -24.93 8.92 -7.84
C PHE A 48 -23.96 9.90 -8.49
N ASN A 49 -23.50 10.91 -7.73
CA ASN A 49 -22.49 11.85 -8.20
C ASN A 49 -21.11 11.45 -7.68
N CYS A 50 -20.11 11.49 -8.55
CA CYS A 50 -18.73 11.23 -8.15
C CYS A 50 -18.25 12.23 -7.07
N PRO A 51 -17.67 11.78 -5.95
CA PRO A 51 -17.14 12.67 -4.90
C PRO A 51 -16.07 13.65 -5.37
N VAL A 52 -15.31 13.29 -6.40
CA VAL A 52 -14.16 14.07 -6.88
C VAL A 52 -14.56 15.07 -7.97
N CYS A 53 -15.32 14.62 -8.99
CA CYS A 53 -15.64 15.44 -10.16
C CYS A 53 -17.13 15.77 -10.31
N ARG A 54 -17.98 15.29 -9.40
CA ARG A 54 -19.45 15.48 -9.37
C ARG A 54 -20.22 14.97 -10.61
N LYS A 55 -19.54 14.33 -11.57
CA LYS A 55 -20.20 13.67 -12.71
C LYS A 55 -21.19 12.62 -12.23
N GLU A 56 -22.37 12.60 -12.86
CA GLU A 56 -23.37 11.57 -12.65
C GLU A 56 -22.85 10.22 -13.17
N VAL A 57 -22.96 9.19 -12.34
CA VAL A 57 -22.61 7.82 -12.67
C VAL A 57 -23.80 6.92 -12.39
N LYS A 58 -24.10 6.04 -13.35
CA LYS A 58 -25.14 5.01 -13.21
C LYS A 58 -24.57 3.82 -12.43
N VAL A 59 -25.34 3.34 -11.45
CA VAL A 59 -25.04 2.12 -10.73
C VAL A 59 -25.51 0.93 -11.58
N PRO A 60 -24.61 0.00 -11.95
CA PRO A 60 -25.00 -1.20 -12.68
C PRO A 60 -25.90 -2.12 -11.82
N PRO A 61 -26.69 -3.01 -12.45
CA PRO A 61 -27.65 -3.86 -11.72
C PRO A 61 -27.00 -4.80 -10.70
N GLY A 62 -25.75 -5.24 -10.93
CA GLY A 62 -24.97 -6.02 -9.96
C GLY A 62 -24.24 -5.18 -8.89
N GLY A 63 -24.59 -3.89 -8.76
CA GLY A 63 -24.05 -3.00 -7.74
C GLY A 63 -22.56 -2.70 -7.92
N VAL A 64 -21.85 -2.43 -6.81
CA VAL A 64 -20.45 -1.96 -6.87
C VAL A 64 -19.48 -3.02 -7.41
N GLY A 65 -19.88 -4.30 -7.37
CA GLY A 65 -19.09 -5.43 -7.87
C GLY A 65 -18.82 -5.39 -9.37
N GLU A 66 -19.73 -4.80 -10.15
CA GLU A 66 -19.67 -4.75 -11.61
C GLU A 66 -18.73 -3.66 -12.15
N PHE A 67 -18.32 -2.69 -11.31
CA PHE A 67 -17.32 -1.72 -11.73
C PHE A 67 -15.96 -2.39 -11.91
N SER A 68 -15.22 -1.99 -12.95
CA SER A 68 -13.91 -2.56 -13.25
C SER A 68 -12.94 -2.35 -12.09
N ALA A 69 -12.21 -3.40 -11.71
CA ALA A 69 -11.14 -3.28 -10.72
C ALA A 69 -9.94 -2.54 -11.32
N ASN A 70 -9.36 -1.61 -10.57
CA ASN A 70 -8.15 -0.91 -11.01
C ASN A 70 -6.88 -1.65 -10.52
N PHE A 71 -6.44 -2.64 -11.31
CA PHE A 71 -5.26 -3.46 -10.98
C PHE A 71 -3.95 -2.65 -10.91
N TYR A 72 -3.86 -1.54 -11.64
CA TYR A 72 -2.69 -0.65 -11.65
C TYR A 72 -2.48 0.01 -10.29
N ILE A 73 -3.54 0.52 -9.66
CA ILE A 73 -3.44 1.10 -8.32
C ILE A 73 -2.96 0.05 -7.30
N ASN A 74 -3.41 -1.19 -7.44
CA ASN A 74 -3.03 -2.26 -6.53
C ASN A 74 -1.53 -2.62 -6.64
N SER A 75 -0.97 -2.64 -7.86
CA SER A 75 0.47 -2.90 -8.06
C SER A 75 1.34 -1.73 -7.58
N GLN A 76 0.87 -0.49 -7.73
CA GLN A 76 1.56 0.69 -7.20
C GLN A 76 1.53 0.74 -5.66
N ASN A 77 0.41 0.36 -5.04
CA ASN A 77 0.26 0.33 -3.58
C ASN A 77 1.28 -0.61 -2.91
N GLU A 78 1.51 -1.78 -3.52
CA GLU A 78 2.55 -2.72 -3.05
C GLU A 78 3.96 -2.12 -3.12
N SER A 79 4.26 -1.35 -4.18
CA SER A 79 5.56 -0.71 -4.35
C SER A 79 5.82 0.42 -3.33
N TYR A 80 4.78 1.13 -2.90
CA TYR A 80 4.87 2.13 -1.81
C TYR A 80 4.98 1.46 -0.43
N ALA A 81 4.25 0.37 -0.18
CA ALA A 81 4.35 -0.40 1.07
C ALA A 81 5.74 -1.03 1.29
N LYS A 82 6.51 -1.26 0.21
CA LYS A 82 7.91 -1.74 0.29
C LYS A 82 8.92 -0.63 0.62
N LYS A 83 8.59 0.65 0.42
CA LYS A 83 9.49 1.79 0.75
C LYS A 83 9.43 2.23 2.21
N SER A 84 8.37 1.88 2.96
CA SER A 84 8.24 2.23 4.39
C SER A 84 8.72 1.14 5.35
N ARG A 85 8.95 -0.10 4.88
CA ARG A 85 9.46 -1.21 5.73
C ARG A 85 10.96 -1.17 6.02
N SER A 86 11.74 -0.32 5.36
CA SER A 86 13.15 -0.08 5.74
C SER A 86 13.32 0.95 6.87
N ARG A 87 12.29 1.31 7.65
CA ARG A 87 12.45 2.36 8.68
C ARG A 87 11.74 2.19 10.03
N LYS A 88 11.31 0.99 10.44
CA LYS A 88 10.92 0.74 11.85
C LYS A 88 11.52 -0.56 12.39
N THR A 89 12.70 -0.43 12.98
CA THR A 89 13.26 -1.38 13.95
C THR A 89 12.70 -1.12 15.35
N LYS A 90 12.24 -2.20 16.00
CA LYS A 90 12.29 -2.56 17.44
C LYS A 90 11.48 -1.78 18.52
N LEU A 91 11.24 -2.56 19.58
CA LEU A 91 10.71 -2.34 20.94
C LEU A 91 9.18 -2.52 21.10
N ALA A 92 8.63 -3.33 21.99
CA ALA A 92 9.11 -4.35 22.95
C ALA A 92 7.88 -5.14 23.47
N ALA A 93 8.09 -6.40 23.93
CA ALA A 93 7.40 -7.23 24.96
C ALA A 93 5.88 -6.99 25.27
N GLU A 94 4.96 -7.96 25.45
CA GLU A 94 4.94 -9.19 26.27
C GLU A 94 3.76 -10.15 25.91
N ASP A 95 3.96 -11.44 26.23
CA ASP A 95 3.07 -12.61 26.45
C ASP A 95 2.29 -13.33 25.31
N LEU A 96 2.27 -14.67 25.43
CA LEU A 96 2.06 -15.77 24.45
C LEU A 96 0.57 -16.00 24.02
N PRO A 97 0.20 -17.05 23.22
CA PRO A 97 0.96 -17.98 22.35
C PRO A 97 0.41 -18.11 20.91
N GLY A 98 1.26 -18.52 19.95
CA GLY A 98 0.81 -19.33 18.81
C GLY A 98 1.27 -18.91 17.40
N ASN A 99 2.02 -19.82 16.76
CA ASN A 99 2.17 -20.02 15.31
C ASN A 99 2.58 -18.83 14.41
N SER A 100 3.84 -18.81 13.96
CA SER A 100 4.23 -18.65 12.53
C SER A 100 5.76 -18.64 12.41
N LYS A 101 6.29 -19.43 11.46
CA LYS A 101 7.73 -19.68 11.28
C LYS A 101 8.54 -18.40 11.07
N GLU A 102 9.55 -18.27 11.92
CA GLU A 102 10.39 -17.10 12.17
C GLU A 102 11.49 -17.00 11.11
N VAL A 103 11.58 -15.84 10.45
CA VAL A 103 12.66 -15.53 9.50
C VAL A 103 13.94 -15.24 10.31
N GLN A 104 14.95 -16.11 10.19
CA GLN A 104 16.26 -15.94 10.85
C GLN A 104 16.97 -14.68 10.29
N LYS A 105 17.52 -13.87 11.19
CA LYS A 105 18.23 -12.62 10.88
C LYS A 105 19.73 -12.81 11.10
N ASP A 106 20.53 -12.77 10.04
CA ASP A 106 21.99 -12.88 10.10
C ASP A 106 22.66 -11.52 10.36
N PHE A 107 23.67 -11.53 11.25
CA PHE A 107 24.45 -10.35 11.65
C PHE A 107 25.85 -10.39 11.02
N CYS A 108 26.43 -9.21 10.75
CA CYS A 108 27.73 -9.11 10.12
C CYS A 108 28.86 -9.55 11.06
N GLU A 109 29.69 -10.49 10.63
CA GLU A 109 30.79 -11.05 11.42
C GLU A 109 31.82 -10.00 11.89
N LYS A 110 32.10 -8.98 11.05
CA LYS A 110 33.00 -7.87 11.39
C LYS A 110 32.32 -6.75 12.17
N HIS A 111 30.99 -6.68 12.09
CA HIS A 111 30.18 -5.64 12.72
C HIS A 111 28.98 -6.30 13.43
N PRO A 112 29.19 -6.98 14.56
CA PRO A 112 28.19 -7.85 15.20
C PRO A 112 26.94 -7.13 15.72
N LYS A 113 26.94 -5.79 15.73
CA LYS A 113 25.78 -4.94 16.06
C LYS A 113 24.99 -4.50 14.82
N LYS A 114 25.36 -4.96 13.62
CA LYS A 114 24.73 -4.58 12.36
C LYS A 114 24.29 -5.81 11.59
N GLU A 115 23.00 -5.81 11.22
CA GLU A 115 22.44 -6.77 10.29
C GLU A 115 23.05 -6.58 8.89
N VAL A 116 23.17 -7.68 8.14
CA VAL A 116 23.62 -7.62 6.75
C VAL A 116 22.46 -7.15 5.89
N GLU A 117 22.62 -5.99 5.23
CA GLU A 117 21.51 -5.31 4.54
C GLU A 117 21.69 -5.29 3.02
N PHE A 118 22.88 -5.64 2.52
CA PHE A 118 23.23 -5.50 1.11
C PHE A 118 23.89 -6.77 0.59
N PHE A 119 23.54 -7.18 -0.63
CA PHE A 119 24.21 -8.26 -1.33
C PHE A 119 25.08 -7.68 -2.45
N CYS A 120 26.38 -7.94 -2.40
CA CYS A 120 27.29 -7.55 -3.46
C CYS A 120 27.27 -8.60 -4.57
N VAL A 121 26.74 -8.26 -5.75
CA VAL A 121 26.63 -9.20 -6.88
C VAL A 121 28.00 -9.60 -7.47
N TYR A 122 29.01 -8.77 -7.30
CA TYR A 122 30.36 -9.00 -7.82
C TYR A 122 31.18 -9.92 -6.90
N CYS A 123 31.01 -9.79 -5.59
CA CYS A 123 31.74 -10.58 -4.59
C CYS A 123 30.90 -11.74 -4.04
N LYS A 124 29.59 -11.80 -4.34
CA LYS A 124 28.62 -12.76 -3.82
C LYS A 124 28.58 -12.88 -2.29
N VAL A 125 28.93 -11.80 -1.59
CA VAL A 125 28.90 -11.71 -0.13
C VAL A 125 27.78 -10.79 0.33
N VAL A 126 27.20 -11.12 1.48
CA VAL A 126 26.23 -10.26 2.17
C VAL A 126 27.01 -9.34 3.10
N ALA A 127 26.83 -8.03 2.93
CA ALA A 127 27.56 -6.99 3.62
C ALA A 127 26.59 -6.08 4.38
N CYS A 128 27.01 -5.61 5.56
CA CYS A 128 26.30 -4.52 6.24
C CYS A 128 26.68 -3.16 5.63
N SER A 129 25.92 -2.12 5.96
CA SER A 129 26.15 -0.73 5.56
C SER A 129 27.56 -0.17 5.83
N LYS A 130 28.35 -0.80 6.72
CA LYS A 130 29.75 -0.41 6.98
C LYS A 130 30.74 -1.18 6.10
N CYS A 131 30.50 -2.46 5.85
CA CYS A 131 31.31 -3.24 4.92
C CYS A 131 31.13 -2.77 3.47
N SER A 132 29.91 -2.35 3.09
CA SER A 132 29.62 -1.88 1.72
C SER A 132 30.34 -0.57 1.36
N VAL A 133 30.66 0.27 2.35
CA VAL A 133 31.29 1.59 2.14
C VAL A 133 32.80 1.55 2.34
N SER A 134 33.31 0.59 3.10
CA SER A 134 34.70 0.64 3.60
C SER A 134 35.57 -0.56 3.23
N THR A 135 35.06 -1.59 2.57
CA THR A 135 35.87 -2.78 2.19
C THR A 135 35.24 -3.56 1.03
N HIS A 136 34.89 -2.83 -0.02
CA HIS A 136 34.98 -3.29 -1.41
C HIS A 136 35.89 -2.33 -2.17
#